data_AF-A0A530KQG8-F1
#
_entry.id   AF-A0A530KQG8-F1
#
_cell.length_a   1.000
_cell.length_b   1.000
_cell.length_c   1.000
_cell.angle_alpha   90.00
_cell.angle_beta   90.00
_cell.angle_gamma   90.00
#
_symmetry.space_group_name_H-M   'P 1'
#
loop_
_entity.id
_entity.type
_entity.pdbx_description
1 polymer ?
#
loop_
_entity_poly.entity_id
_entity_poly.type
_entity_poly.pdbx_seq_one_letter_code
_entity_poly.pdbx_strand_id
1 'polypeptide(L)' 'MVEVHVVMGNDFPDAVFEKREDAEAYCVTKRAESEPGYTRIHWRVYSFPLLRRLDVNVGGR' A
#
# COMPACT_ATOMS: atom_id res chain seq x y z
N MET A 1 -7.69 2.13 -18.04
CA MET A 1 -7.88 1.39 -16.77
C MET A 1 -7.14 2.20 -15.71
N VAL A 2 -7.76 2.50 -14.57
CA VAL A 2 -7.08 3.24 -13.49
C VAL A 2 -6.15 2.26 -12.78
N GLU A 3 -4.90 2.64 -12.53
CA GLU A 3 -3.97 1.84 -11.72
C GLU A 3 -3.97 2.34 -10.29
N VAL A 4 -3.78 1.41 -9.35
CA VAL A 4 -3.53 1.71 -7.93
C VAL A 4 -2.24 1.02 -7.51
N HIS A 5 -1.58 1.61 -6.53
CA HIS A 5 -0.30 1.16 -6.02
C HIS A 5 -0.47 0.70 -4.58
N VAL A 6 -0.24 -0.59 -4.33
CA VAL A 6 -0.43 -1.21 -3.02
C VAL A 6 0.94 -1.46 -2.41
N VAL A 7 1.13 -0.96 -1.19
CA VAL A 7 2.30 -1.26 -0.36
C VAL A 7 2.00 -2.54 0.42
N MET A 8 2.84 -3.54 0.25
CA MET A 8 2.73 -4.84 0.93
C MET A 8 4.01 -5.14 1.71
N GLY A 9 3.84 -5.62 2.94
CA GLY A 9 4.91 -6.18 3.76
C GLY A 9 4.90 -7.70 3.63
N ASN A 10 5.90 -8.26 2.95
CA ASN A 10 5.86 -9.65 2.48
C ASN A 10 4.61 -9.89 1.61
N ASP A 11 3.63 -10.61 2.15
CA ASP A 11 2.39 -11.00 1.47
C ASP A 11 1.14 -10.30 2.05
N PHE A 12 1.31 -9.37 3.00
CA PHE A 12 0.19 -8.67 3.63
C PHE A 12 0.08 -7.22 3.13
N PRO A 13 -1.10 -6.81 2.63
CA PRO A 13 -1.34 -5.43 2.21
C PRO A 13 -1.47 -4.52 3.42
N ASP A 14 -0.90 -3.32 3.31
CA ASP A 14 -0.88 -2.31 4.37
C ASP A 14 -1.59 -1.03 3.93
N ALA A 15 -1.24 -0.49 2.75
CA ALA A 15 -1.81 0.75 2.23
C ALA A 15 -1.97 0.74 0.70
N VAL A 16 -2.90 1.53 0.19
CA VAL A 16 -3.24 1.67 -1.24
C VAL A 16 -3.20 3.14 -1.63
N PHE A 17 -2.57 3.46 -2.76
CA PHE A 17 -2.38 4.82 -3.26
C PHE A 17 -2.79 4.92 -4.73
N GLU A 18 -3.26 6.10 -5.14
CA GLU A 18 -3.56 6.39 -6.56
C GLU A 18 -2.30 6.77 -7.34
N LYS A 19 -1.27 7.32 -6.66
CA LYS A 19 0.01 7.71 -7.28
C LYS A 19 1.14 6.80 -6.81
N ARG A 20 2.02 6.47 -7.75
CA ARG A 20 3.18 5.62 -7.48
C ARG A 20 4.17 6.28 -6.54
N GLU A 21 4.41 7.58 -6.71
CA GLU A 21 5.40 8.32 -5.92
C GLU A 21 5.02 8.32 -4.43
N ASP A 22 3.73 8.47 -4.12
CA ASP A 22 3.22 8.43 -2.74
C ASP A 22 3.40 7.04 -2.11
N ALA A 23 3.13 5.97 -2.89
CA ALA A 23 3.33 4.59 -2.43
C ALA A 23 4.82 4.27 -2.19
N GLU A 24 5.71 4.76 -3.05
CA GLU A 24 7.16 4.58 -2.90
C GLU A 24 7.70 5.33 -1.68
N ALA A 25 7.29 6.59 -1.47
CA ALA A 25 7.63 7.35 -0.28
C ALA A 25 7.18 6.65 1.01
N TYR A 26 5.93 6.16 1.03
CA TYR A 26 5.40 5.40 2.16
C TYR A 26 6.18 4.10 2.42
N CYS A 27 6.50 3.36 1.35
CA CYS A 27 7.28 2.12 1.43
C CYS A 27 8.68 2.36 2.00
N VAL A 28 9.34 3.47 1.63
CA VAL A 28 10.64 3.87 2.22
C VAL A 28 10.50 4.15 3.72
N THR A 29 9.46 4.88 4.14
CA THR A 29 9.19 5.12 5.56
C THR A 29 8.99 3.81 6.32
N LYS A 30 8.22 2.86 5.78
CA LYS A 30 8.01 1.54 6.41
C LYS A 30 9.28 0.72 6.55
N ARG A 31 10.19 0.81 5.57
CA ARG A 31 11.52 0.20 5.66
C ARG A 31 12.38 0.85 6.74
N ALA A 32 12.28 2.17 6.90
CA ALA A 32 13.03 2.92 7.92
C ALA A 32 12.49 2.67 9.34
N GLU A 33 11.17 2.50 9.50
CA GLU A 33 10.52 2.15 10.78
C GLU A 33 10.81 0.71 11.21
N SER A 34 11.23 -0.16 10.28
CA SER A 34 11.59 -1.53 10.61
C SER A 34 12.89 -1.52 11.43
N GLU A 35 12.79 -1.79 12.74
CA GLU A 35 13.93 -1.77 13.66
C GLU A 35 15.10 -2.63 13.15
N PRO A 36 16.36 -2.20 13.39
CA PRO A 36 17.54 -2.99 13.06
C PRO A 36 17.58 -4.26 13.93
N GLY A 37 16.94 -5.32 13.42
CA GLY A 37 16.77 -6.60 14.11
C GLY A 37 15.53 -7.38 13.64
N TYR A 38 14.49 -6.66 13.18
CA TYR A 38 13.30 -7.24 12.57
C TYR A 38 13.41 -7.23 11.03
N THR A 39 14.40 -7.93 10.49
CA THR A 39 14.64 -8.06 9.04
C THR A 39 13.60 -8.92 8.30
N ARG A 40 12.47 -9.26 8.92
CA ARG A 40 11.50 -10.22 8.37
C ARG A 40 10.50 -9.62 7.39
N ILE A 41 10.29 -8.30 7.38
CA ILE A 41 9.27 -7.69 6.53
C ILE A 41 9.94 -7.00 5.34
N HIS A 42 9.71 -7.57 4.16
CA HIS A 42 10.13 -6.99 2.89
C HIS A 42 9.01 -6.12 2.33
N TRP A 43 9.08 -4.82 2.64
CA TRP A 43 8.15 -3.83 2.10
C TRP A 43 8.37 -3.58 0.61
N ARG A 44 7.31 -3.69 -0.19
CA ARG A 44 7.34 -3.51 -1.65
C ARG A 44 6.07 -2.82 -2.15
N VAL A 45 6.19 -2.15 -3.29
CA VAL A 45 5.06 -1.53 -3.98
C VAL A 45 4.67 -2.40 -5.17
N TYR A 46 3.39 -2.66 -5.33
CA TYR A 46 2.82 -3.42 -6.43
C TYR A 46 1.74 -2.60 -7.12
N SER A 47 1.75 -2.59 -8.46
CA SER A 47 0.69 -1.95 -9.24
C SER A 47 -0.41 -2.95 -9.57
N PHE A 48 -1.66 -2.53 -9.40
CA PHE A 48 -2.82 -3.33 -9.75
C PHE A 48 -3.79 -2.51 -10.62
N PRO A 49 -4.39 -3.11 -11.65
CA PRO A 49 -5.49 -2.48 -12.37
C PRO A 49 -6.72 -2.44 -11.46
N LEU A 50 -7.26 -1.24 -11.24
CA LEU A 50 -8.51 -1.06 -10.51
C LEU A 50 -9.68 -1.45 -11.41
N LEU A 51 -10.29 -2.60 -11.10
CA LEU A 51 -11.42 -3.13 -11.87
C LEU A 51 -12.71 -2.34 -11.62
N ARG A 52 -12.98 -1.97 -10.37
CA ARG A 52 -14.14 -1.16 -9.98
C ARG A 52 -13.87 -0.40 -8.68
N ARG A 53 -14.39 0.82 -8.58
CA ARG A 53 -14.49 1.54 -7.31
C ARG A 53 -15.81 1.14 -6.65
N LEU A 54 -15.76 0.76 -5.37
CA LEU A 54 -16.95 0.55 -4.57
C LEU A 54 -17.16 1.82 -3.75
N ASP A 55 -18.09 2.66 -4.18
CA ASP A 55 -18.53 3.81 -3.39
C ASP A 55 -19.42 3.32 -2.24
N VAL A 56 -18.77 2.82 -1.17
CA VAL A 56 -19.49 2.43 0.04
C VAL A 56 -19.87 3.70 0.77
N ASN A 57 -21.10 4.17 0.53
CA ASN A 57 -21.70 5.21 1.35
C ASN A 57 -22.00 4.58 2.72
N VAL A 58 -21.09 4.76 3.68
CA VAL A 58 -21.32 4.39 5.08
C VAL A 58 -22.30 5.41 5.64
N GLY A 59 -23.57 5.26 5.26
CA GLY A 59 -24.68 5.99 5.85
C GLY A 59 -24.68 5.73 7.35
N GLY A 60 -24.44 6.79 8.11
CA GLY A 60 -24.32 6.75 9.55
C GLY A 60 -25.57 6.20 10.25
N ARG A 61 -25.33 5.63 11.42
CA ARG A 61 -26.35 5.48 12.45
C ARG A 61 -25.75 5.79 13.80
#